data_AF-A0A061SIT9-F1
#
_entry.id   AF-A0A061SIT9-F1
#
_cell.length_a   1.000
_cell.length_b   1.000
_cell.length_c   1.000
_cell.angle_alpha   90.00
_cell.angle_beta   90.00
_cell.angle_gamma   90.00
#
_symmetry.space_group_name_H-M   'P 1'
#
loop_
_entity.id
_entity.type
_entity.pdbx_description
1 polymer ?
#
loop_
_entity_poly.entity_id
_entity_poly.type
_entity_poly.pdbx_seq_one_letter_code
_entity_poly.pdbx_strand_id
1 'polypeptide(L)'
;ALSLAIAHCSCGYGLFIYQAWLPNFCVHQYGLSIDQAAALAIGPWLVQAFTTAGAGALADFLISRGTLDRTDTRKLMQSIGALVPAALLTLFAVNPPGDVREAIALLVACFAALGFQGAGFGGNHADISPKYAGGMFGVTNALASICGTLGIYLTGVLLQVSSGDWSSTFAIISVVYVIGWAVFMAWGSGEEQEFDKM
;
A
#
# COMPACT_ATOMS: atom_id res chain seq x y z
N ALA A 1 -7.01 9.50 -14.44
CA ALA A 1 -6.82 10.40 -13.28
C ALA A 1 -7.59 9.97 -12.03
N LEU A 2 -8.92 9.73 -12.11
CA LEU A 2 -9.70 9.29 -10.94
C LEU A 2 -9.30 7.90 -10.40
N SER A 3 -9.06 6.94 -11.30
CA SER A 3 -8.57 5.60 -10.95
C SER A 3 -7.23 5.65 -10.20
N LEU A 4 -6.33 6.53 -10.62
CA LEU A 4 -5.06 6.80 -9.97
C LEU A 4 -5.25 7.41 -8.56
N ALA A 5 -6.18 8.34 -8.40
CA ALA A 5 -6.50 8.92 -7.09
C ALA A 5 -7.08 7.86 -6.14
N ILE A 6 -8.00 7.01 -6.62
CA ILE A 6 -8.58 5.93 -5.81
C ILE A 6 -7.51 4.91 -5.41
N ALA A 7 -6.62 4.54 -6.33
CA ALA A 7 -5.48 3.67 -6.02
C ALA A 7 -4.57 4.29 -4.95
N HIS A 8 -4.22 5.57 -5.08
CA HIS A 8 -3.42 6.28 -4.09
C HIS A 8 -4.15 6.36 -2.72
N CYS A 9 -5.46 6.61 -2.71
CA CYS A 9 -6.25 6.58 -1.49
C CYS A 9 -6.25 5.21 -0.81
N SER A 10 -6.36 4.13 -1.58
CA SER A 10 -6.30 2.78 -1.03
C SER A 10 -4.95 2.48 -0.39
N CYS A 11 -3.85 2.88 -1.04
CA CYS A 11 -2.50 2.80 -0.49
C CYS A 11 -2.37 3.63 0.81
N GLY A 12 -2.78 4.90 0.74
CA GLY A 12 -2.72 5.84 1.87
C GLY A 12 -3.52 5.35 3.08
N TYR A 13 -4.66 4.68 2.85
CA TYR A 13 -5.47 4.09 3.90
C TYR A 13 -4.65 3.12 4.77
N GLY A 14 -4.01 2.13 4.15
CA GLY A 14 -3.19 1.17 4.89
C GLY A 14 -1.90 1.79 5.44
N LEU A 15 -1.21 2.63 4.66
CA LEU A 15 0.04 3.29 5.06
C LEU A 15 -0.10 4.05 6.38
N PHE A 16 -1.13 4.88 6.49
CA PHE A 16 -1.38 5.70 7.68
C PHE A 16 -1.75 4.83 8.89
N ILE A 17 -2.53 3.77 8.69
CA ILE A 17 -2.85 2.82 9.75
C ILE A 17 -1.58 2.15 10.26
N TYR A 18 -0.72 1.62 9.38
CA TYR A 18 0.52 1.01 9.83
C TYR A 18 1.43 2.00 10.57
N GLN A 19 1.56 3.22 10.06
CA GLN A 19 2.39 4.24 10.70
C GLN A 19 1.90 4.59 12.11
N ALA A 20 0.57 4.69 12.32
CA ALA A 20 0.01 5.04 13.61
C ALA A 20 -0.08 3.85 14.59
N TRP A 21 -0.38 2.66 14.07
CA TRP A 21 -0.84 1.54 14.89
C TRP A 21 0.12 0.35 14.94
N LEU A 22 1.09 0.21 14.03
CA LEU A 22 1.94 -0.98 13.97
C LEU A 22 2.73 -1.24 15.27
N PRO A 23 3.36 -0.25 15.93
CA PRO A 23 4.01 -0.49 17.21
C PRO A 23 3.01 -0.89 18.30
N ASN A 24 1.85 -0.22 18.36
CA ASN A 24 0.80 -0.53 19.33
C ASN A 24 0.23 -1.94 19.12
N PHE A 25 0.06 -2.37 17.87
CA PHE A 25 -0.31 -3.73 17.53
C PHE A 25 0.65 -4.75 18.17
N CYS A 26 1.95 -4.56 17.99
CA CYS A 26 2.96 -5.45 18.57
C CYS A 26 2.93 -5.45 20.12
N VAL A 27 2.71 -4.29 20.74
CA VAL A 27 2.57 -4.16 22.20
C VAL A 27 1.31 -4.89 22.70
N HIS A 28 0.15 -4.63 22.10
CA HIS A 28 -1.13 -5.17 22.55
C HIS A 28 -1.26 -6.67 22.29
N GLN A 29 -0.83 -7.13 21.12
CA GLN A 29 -1.01 -8.52 20.71
C GLN A 29 0.03 -9.46 21.31
N TYR A 30 1.27 -9.00 21.45
CA TYR A 30 2.40 -9.85 21.85
C TYR A 30 3.05 -9.44 23.18
N GLY A 31 2.50 -8.44 23.88
CA GLY A 31 2.99 -8.02 25.19
C GLY A 31 4.39 -7.42 25.18
N LEU A 32 4.84 -6.89 24.05
CA LEU A 32 6.17 -6.28 23.91
C LEU A 32 6.24 -4.93 24.62
N SER A 33 7.45 -4.52 25.02
CA SER A 33 7.68 -3.11 25.37
C SER A 33 7.59 -2.24 24.11
N ILE A 34 7.28 -0.95 24.29
CA ILE A 34 7.21 -0.01 23.16
C ILE A 34 8.54 0.09 22.40
N ASP A 35 9.67 0.01 23.11
CA ASP A 35 11.01 0.05 22.50
C ASP A 35 11.27 -1.18 21.63
N GLN A 36 10.88 -2.38 22.10
CA GLN A 36 10.99 -3.62 21.33
C GLN A 36 10.08 -3.60 20.10
N ALA A 37 8.82 -3.17 20.28
CA ALA A 37 7.86 -3.05 19.20
C ALA A 37 8.33 -2.07 18.13
N ALA A 38 8.85 -0.90 18.53
CA ALA A 38 9.41 0.09 17.62
C ALA A 38 10.63 -0.45 16.87
N ALA A 39 11.54 -1.14 17.56
CA ALA A 39 12.72 -1.73 16.93
C ALA A 39 12.34 -2.79 15.88
N LEU A 40 11.35 -3.65 16.17
CA LEU A 40 10.86 -4.66 15.23
C LEU A 40 10.11 -4.05 14.04
N ALA A 41 9.40 -2.94 14.25
CA ALA A 41 8.68 -2.24 13.18
C ALA A 41 9.61 -1.65 12.11
N ILE A 42 10.90 -1.43 12.41
CA ILE A 42 11.88 -0.90 11.43
C ILE A 42 12.04 -1.86 10.24
N GLY A 43 12.05 -3.18 10.47
CA GLY A 43 12.28 -4.19 9.44
C GLY A 43 11.35 -4.07 8.23
N PRO A 44 10.01 -4.08 8.44
CA PRO A 44 9.03 -3.87 7.37
C PRO A 44 9.29 -2.60 6.54
N TRP A 45 9.53 -1.45 7.18
CA TRP A 45 9.78 -0.18 6.47
C TRP A 45 11.06 -0.19 5.64
N LEU A 46 12.15 -0.76 6.17
CA LEU A 46 13.40 -0.89 5.43
C LEU A 46 13.23 -1.76 4.20
N VAL A 47 12.57 -2.91 4.33
CA VAL A 47 12.34 -3.81 3.21
C VAL A 47 11.48 -3.14 2.14
N GLN A 48 10.42 -2.42 2.52
CA GLN A 48 9.60 -1.65 1.58
C GLN A 48 10.43 -0.63 0.79
N ALA A 49 11.36 0.08 1.44
CA ALA A 49 12.20 1.07 0.76
C ALA A 49 13.06 0.41 -0.34
N PHE A 50 13.70 -0.72 -0.05
CA PHE A 50 14.50 -1.45 -1.04
C PHE A 50 13.65 -2.05 -2.15
N THR A 51 12.50 -2.65 -1.83
CA THR A 51 11.62 -3.22 -2.85
C THR A 51 10.98 -2.14 -3.72
N THR A 52 10.73 -0.94 -3.19
CA THR A 52 10.25 0.20 -4.00
C THR A 52 11.26 0.58 -5.06
N ALA A 53 12.53 0.73 -4.70
CA ALA A 53 13.60 1.03 -5.65
C ALA A 53 13.76 -0.10 -6.68
N GLY A 54 13.76 -1.36 -6.22
CA GLY A 54 13.85 -2.54 -7.08
C GLY A 54 12.67 -2.68 -8.05
N ALA A 55 11.45 -2.39 -7.59
CA ALA A 55 10.25 -2.42 -8.42
C ALA A 55 10.30 -1.33 -9.52
N GLY A 56 10.85 -0.15 -9.21
CA GLY A 56 11.08 0.89 -10.22
C GLY A 56 12.04 0.42 -11.31
N ALA A 57 13.20 -0.11 -10.92
CA ALA A 57 14.18 -0.65 -11.87
C ALA A 57 13.61 -1.82 -12.69
N LEU A 58 12.81 -2.70 -12.08
CA LEU A 58 12.13 -3.79 -12.78
C LEU A 58 11.11 -3.27 -13.79
N ALA A 59 10.31 -2.27 -13.42
CA ALA A 59 9.34 -1.65 -14.32
C ALA A 59 10.04 -1.03 -15.55
N ASP A 60 11.10 -0.25 -15.33
CA ASP A 60 11.88 0.36 -16.41
C ASP A 60 12.53 -0.71 -17.31
N PHE A 61 12.99 -1.81 -16.74
CA PHE A 61 13.54 -2.94 -17.49
C PHE A 61 12.47 -3.61 -18.37
N LEU A 62 11.26 -3.86 -17.85
CA LEU A 62 10.17 -4.47 -18.61
C LEU A 62 9.73 -3.60 -19.79
N ILE A 63 9.64 -2.29 -19.56
CA ILE A 63 9.26 -1.31 -20.59
C ILE A 63 10.37 -1.19 -21.65
N SER A 64 11.63 -1.03 -21.24
CA SER A 64 12.76 -0.84 -22.18
C SER A 64 13.06 -2.06 -23.05
N ARG A 65 12.77 -3.28 -22.55
CA ARG A 65 12.83 -4.52 -23.32
C ARG A 65 11.65 -4.72 -24.28
N GLY A 66 10.59 -3.92 -24.17
CA GLY A 66 9.35 -4.14 -24.89
C GLY A 66 8.60 -5.40 -24.45
N THR A 67 8.89 -5.93 -23.25
CA THR A 67 8.21 -7.12 -22.71
C THR A 67 6.76 -6.81 -22.39
N LEU A 68 6.51 -5.61 -21.84
CA LEU A 68 5.19 -5.06 -21.54
C LEU A 68 5.19 -3.57 -21.93
N ASP A 69 4.02 -3.05 -22.29
CA ASP A 69 3.87 -1.60 -22.41
C ASP A 69 3.81 -0.92 -21.03
N ARG A 70 3.74 0.41 -21.01
CA ARG A 70 3.66 1.18 -19.75
C ARG A 70 2.42 0.83 -18.93
N THR A 71 1.26 0.76 -19.58
CA THR A 71 -0.02 0.48 -18.90
C THR A 71 0.01 -0.87 -18.22
N ASP A 72 0.41 -1.92 -18.94
CA ASP A 72 0.49 -3.28 -18.45
C ASP A 72 1.56 -3.43 -17.38
N THR A 73 2.69 -2.73 -17.52
CA THR A 73 3.72 -2.68 -16.47
C THR A 73 3.16 -2.07 -15.19
N ARG A 74 2.49 -0.90 -15.25
CA ARG A 74 1.90 -0.26 -14.06
C ARG A 74 0.82 -1.14 -13.43
N LYS A 75 -0.01 -1.78 -14.23
CA LYS A 75 -1.04 -2.72 -13.77
C LYS A 75 -0.45 -3.95 -13.09
N LEU A 76 0.63 -4.51 -13.63
CA LEU A 76 1.35 -5.62 -13.00
C LEU A 76 1.93 -5.21 -11.65
N MET A 77 2.66 -4.10 -11.59
CA MET A 77 3.25 -3.60 -10.35
C MET A 77 2.18 -3.29 -9.30
N GLN A 78 1.07 -2.66 -9.71
CA GLN A 78 -0.06 -2.39 -8.82
C GLN A 78 -0.74 -3.69 -8.35
N SER A 79 -0.80 -4.73 -9.20
CA SER A 79 -1.36 -6.02 -8.83
C SER A 79 -0.54 -6.72 -7.75
N ILE A 80 0.79 -6.76 -7.91
CA ILE A 80 1.69 -7.30 -6.88
C ILE A 80 1.55 -6.48 -5.59
N GLY A 81 1.59 -5.15 -5.72
CA GLY A 81 1.55 -4.22 -4.60
C GLY A 81 0.23 -4.17 -3.85
N ALA A 82 -0.88 -4.66 -4.40
CA ALA A 82 -2.17 -4.65 -3.74
C ALA A 82 -2.67 -6.05 -3.36
N LEU A 83 -2.58 -7.02 -4.27
CA LEU A 83 -3.14 -8.35 -4.05
C LEU A 83 -2.32 -9.20 -3.09
N VAL A 84 -0.98 -9.12 -3.14
CA VAL A 84 -0.13 -9.87 -2.21
C VAL A 84 -0.31 -9.36 -0.77
N PRO A 85 -0.26 -8.04 -0.49
CA PRO A 85 -0.61 -7.51 0.83
C PRO A 85 -2.04 -7.89 1.25
N ALA A 86 -3.03 -7.75 0.36
CA ALA A 86 -4.41 -8.11 0.68
C ALA A 86 -4.54 -9.59 1.10
N ALA A 87 -3.93 -10.52 0.36
CA ALA A 87 -3.94 -11.94 0.69
C ALA A 87 -3.26 -12.22 2.05
N LEU A 88 -2.11 -11.61 2.32
CA LEU A 88 -1.38 -11.77 3.58
C LEU A 88 -2.16 -11.18 4.77
N LEU A 89 -2.81 -10.03 4.60
CA LEU A 89 -3.64 -9.41 5.64
C LEU A 89 -4.93 -10.19 5.87
N THR A 90 -5.54 -10.76 4.83
CA THR A 90 -6.66 -11.69 4.98
C THR A 90 -6.23 -12.92 5.77
N LEU A 91 -5.05 -13.49 5.48
CA LEU A 91 -4.50 -14.58 6.27
C LEU A 91 -4.32 -14.16 7.73
N PHE A 92 -3.78 -12.95 7.98
CA PHE A 92 -3.62 -12.38 9.31
C PHE A 92 -4.96 -12.24 10.05
N ALA A 93 -6.03 -11.89 9.34
CA ALA A 93 -7.36 -11.71 9.90
C ALA A 93 -8.07 -13.04 10.24
N VAL A 94 -7.87 -14.09 9.43
CA VAL A 94 -8.53 -15.40 9.65
C VAL A 94 -7.73 -16.35 10.53
N ASN A 95 -6.41 -16.21 10.53
CA ASN A 95 -5.49 -17.00 11.33
C ASN A 95 -4.41 -16.07 11.94
N PRO A 96 -4.74 -15.36 13.04
CA PRO A 96 -3.80 -14.45 13.68
C PRO A 96 -2.52 -15.18 14.10
N PRO A 97 -1.32 -14.60 13.85
CA PRO A 97 -0.06 -15.26 14.17
C PRO A 97 0.07 -15.53 15.67
N GLY A 98 0.50 -16.74 16.01
CA GLY A 98 0.59 -17.19 17.39
C GLY A 98 1.78 -16.59 18.15
N ASP A 99 2.81 -16.15 17.42
CA ASP A 99 3.98 -15.48 17.99
C ASP A 99 4.41 -14.24 17.19
N VAL A 100 5.25 -13.42 17.85
CA VAL A 100 5.75 -12.16 17.28
C VAL A 100 6.65 -12.36 16.06
N ARG A 101 7.39 -13.47 15.97
CA ARG A 101 8.32 -13.70 14.86
C ARG A 101 7.54 -14.00 13.58
N GLU A 102 6.51 -14.82 13.68
CA GLU A 102 5.57 -15.11 12.60
C GLU A 102 4.88 -13.82 12.14
N ALA A 103 4.39 -13.01 13.08
CA ALA A 103 3.76 -11.72 12.78
C ALA A 103 4.68 -10.78 11.99
N ILE A 104 5.91 -10.59 12.49
CA ILE A 104 6.89 -9.72 11.83
C ILE A 104 7.32 -10.28 10.47
N ALA A 105 7.47 -11.60 10.32
CA ALA A 105 7.79 -12.21 9.02
C ALA A 105 6.69 -11.94 7.98
N LEU A 106 5.42 -12.09 8.36
CA LEU A 106 4.27 -11.77 7.50
C LEU A 106 4.18 -10.27 7.18
N LEU A 107 4.43 -9.40 8.15
CA LEU A 107 4.45 -7.95 7.96
C LEU A 107 5.60 -7.52 7.03
N VAL A 108 6.78 -8.13 7.15
CA VAL A 108 7.90 -7.89 6.24
C VAL A 108 7.54 -8.33 4.82
N ALA A 109 6.93 -9.50 4.63
CA ALA A 109 6.47 -9.94 3.32
C ALA A 109 5.39 -9.01 2.72
N CYS A 110 4.46 -8.55 3.57
CA CYS A 110 3.43 -7.58 3.19
C CYS A 110 4.07 -6.27 2.71
N PHE A 111 5.00 -5.70 3.49
CA PHE A 111 5.68 -4.45 3.15
C PHE A 111 6.60 -4.56 1.94
N ALA A 112 7.25 -5.71 1.77
CA ALA A 112 8.02 -6.02 0.57
C ALA A 112 7.15 -5.89 -0.68
N ALA A 113 5.96 -6.49 -0.66
CA ALA A 113 5.02 -6.38 -1.76
C ALA A 113 4.45 -4.97 -1.90
N LEU A 114 4.11 -4.27 -0.80
CA LEU A 114 3.64 -2.87 -0.85
C LEU A 114 4.61 -1.95 -1.58
N GLY A 115 5.92 -2.22 -1.55
CA GLY A 115 6.91 -1.42 -2.30
C GLY A 115 6.66 -1.38 -3.81
N PHE A 116 6.03 -2.41 -4.39
CA PHE A 116 5.67 -2.44 -5.80
C PHE A 116 4.63 -1.37 -6.18
N GLN A 117 3.86 -0.86 -5.22
CA GLN A 117 2.91 0.23 -5.48
C GLN A 117 3.61 1.52 -5.92
N GLY A 118 4.87 1.75 -5.51
CA GLY A 118 5.67 2.89 -5.97
C GLY A 118 5.92 2.86 -7.48
N ALA A 119 6.14 1.66 -8.04
CA ALA A 119 6.27 1.47 -9.49
C ALA A 119 4.92 1.25 -10.20
N GLY A 120 3.84 1.01 -9.45
CA GLY A 120 2.47 0.95 -9.94
C GLY A 120 1.86 2.33 -10.07
N PHE A 121 1.07 2.75 -9.09
CA PHE A 121 0.44 4.08 -9.11
C PHE A 121 1.48 5.21 -9.03
N GLY A 122 2.57 5.06 -8.27
CA GLY A 122 3.51 6.16 -7.99
C GLY A 122 4.22 6.66 -9.25
N GLY A 123 4.69 5.75 -10.12
CA GLY A 123 5.26 6.10 -11.42
C GLY A 123 4.23 6.57 -12.45
N ASN A 124 2.95 6.24 -12.25
CA ASN A 124 1.90 6.48 -13.24
C ASN A 124 1.52 7.96 -13.40
N HIS A 125 1.73 8.80 -12.37
CA HIS A 125 1.56 10.26 -12.48
C HIS A 125 2.43 10.86 -13.58
N ALA A 126 3.70 10.44 -13.64
CA ALA A 126 4.66 10.92 -14.62
C ALA A 126 4.37 10.39 -16.03
N ASP A 127 3.86 9.16 -16.15
CA ASP A 127 3.47 8.61 -17.45
C ASP A 127 2.25 9.31 -18.06
N ILE A 128 1.28 9.69 -17.21
CA ILE A 128 0.03 10.35 -17.63
C ILE A 128 0.29 11.80 -18.08
N SER A 129 1.15 12.52 -17.37
CA SER A 129 1.45 13.91 -17.68
C SER A 129 2.78 14.30 -17.02
N PRO A 130 3.90 14.27 -17.76
CA PRO A 130 5.18 14.74 -17.25
C PRO A 130 5.13 16.21 -16.79
N LYS A 131 4.35 17.05 -17.49
CA LYS A 131 4.21 18.49 -17.19
C LYS A 131 3.52 18.75 -15.85
N TYR A 132 2.47 17.99 -15.54
CA TYR A 132 1.64 18.21 -14.35
C TYR A 132 1.82 17.12 -13.27
N ALA A 133 2.78 16.20 -13.43
CA ALA A 133 3.02 15.05 -12.54
C ALA A 133 3.07 15.45 -11.06
N GLY A 134 3.83 16.48 -10.71
CA GLY A 134 3.97 16.95 -9.33
C GLY A 134 2.66 17.47 -8.73
N GLY A 135 1.88 18.23 -9.52
CA GLY A 135 0.57 18.73 -9.09
C GLY A 135 -0.46 17.61 -8.93
N MET A 136 -0.50 16.67 -9.88
CA MET A 136 -1.33 15.48 -9.79
C MET A 136 -0.98 14.62 -8.57
N PHE A 137 0.32 14.40 -8.33
CA PHE A 137 0.79 13.66 -7.18
C PHE A 137 0.36 14.36 -5.89
N GLY A 138 0.56 15.68 -5.78
CA GLY A 138 0.13 16.48 -4.63
C GLY A 138 -1.36 16.36 -4.33
N VAL A 139 -2.23 16.50 -5.34
CA VAL A 139 -3.68 16.36 -5.17
C VAL A 139 -4.06 14.96 -4.71
N THR A 140 -3.52 13.93 -5.37
CA THR A 140 -3.83 12.53 -5.01
C THR A 140 -3.29 12.18 -3.62
N ASN A 141 -2.14 12.73 -3.21
CA ASN A 141 -1.56 12.55 -1.89
C ASN A 141 -2.40 13.23 -0.79
N ALA A 142 -2.97 14.41 -1.07
CA ALA A 142 -3.88 15.09 -0.15
C ALA A 142 -5.15 14.24 0.08
N LEU A 143 -5.74 13.69 -1.00
CA LEU A 143 -6.88 12.76 -0.89
C LEU A 143 -6.49 11.49 -0.11
N ALA A 144 -5.33 10.92 -0.40
CA ALA A 144 -4.82 9.75 0.29
C ALA A 144 -4.61 10.00 1.80
N SER A 145 -4.16 11.20 2.16
CA SER A 145 -3.97 11.61 3.56
C SER A 145 -5.30 11.73 4.30
N ILE A 146 -6.35 12.24 3.64
CA ILE A 146 -7.72 12.27 4.19
C ILE A 146 -8.23 10.84 4.42
N CYS A 147 -8.11 9.96 3.41
CA CYS A 147 -8.49 8.56 3.53
C CYS A 147 -7.73 7.83 4.64
N GLY A 148 -6.41 8.04 4.73
CA GLY A 148 -5.55 7.49 5.78
C GLY A 148 -5.93 7.96 7.18
N THR A 149 -6.21 9.26 7.35
CA THR A 149 -6.64 9.83 8.62
C THR A 149 -7.98 9.23 9.09
N LEU A 150 -8.94 9.07 8.17
CA LEU A 150 -10.19 8.37 8.46
C LEU A 150 -9.94 6.90 8.85
N GLY A 151 -9.01 6.23 8.16
CA GLY A 151 -8.59 4.87 8.49
C GLY A 151 -8.03 4.72 9.91
N ILE A 152 -7.18 5.65 10.35
CA ILE A 152 -6.64 5.68 11.71
C ILE A 152 -7.77 5.80 12.74
N TYR A 153 -8.70 6.73 12.53
CA TYR A 153 -9.83 6.95 13.43
C TYR A 153 -10.73 5.70 13.52
N LEU A 154 -11.11 5.14 12.37
CA LEU A 154 -11.94 3.93 12.30
C LEU A 154 -11.26 2.74 12.97
N THR A 155 -9.95 2.58 12.79
CA THR A 155 -9.16 1.54 13.47
C THR A 155 -9.27 1.66 15.00
N GLY A 156 -9.15 2.87 15.55
CA GLY A 156 -9.32 3.11 16.99
C GLY A 156 -10.70 2.71 17.50
N VAL A 157 -11.76 3.08 16.77
CA VAL A 157 -13.14 2.70 17.10
C VAL A 157 -13.32 1.18 17.04
N LEU A 158 -12.80 0.52 16.00
CA LEU A 158 -12.88 -0.93 15.82
C LEU A 158 -12.21 -1.67 16.97
N LEU A 159 -11.01 -1.25 17.38
CA LEU A 159 -10.29 -1.85 18.50
C LEU A 159 -11.05 -1.66 19.82
N GLN A 160 -11.69 -0.52 20.02
CA GLN A 160 -12.49 -0.27 21.22
C GLN A 160 -13.72 -1.20 21.30
N VAL A 161 -14.46 -1.38 20.21
CA VAL A 161 -15.67 -2.21 20.20
C VAL A 161 -15.38 -3.71 20.19
N SER A 162 -14.22 -4.11 19.68
CA SER A 162 -13.80 -5.51 19.56
C SER A 162 -12.92 -6.00 20.71
N SER A 163 -12.76 -5.19 21.77
CA SER A 163 -11.88 -5.50 22.91
C SER A 163 -10.42 -5.74 22.51
N GLY A 164 -9.93 -4.98 21.52
CA GLY A 164 -8.54 -5.03 21.06
C GLY A 164 -8.24 -6.06 19.98
N ASP A 165 -9.26 -6.66 19.34
CA ASP A 165 -9.07 -7.58 18.22
C ASP A 165 -8.72 -6.84 16.92
N TRP A 166 -7.62 -7.25 16.28
CA TRP A 166 -7.10 -6.65 15.06
C TRP A 166 -7.64 -7.28 13.77
N SER A 167 -8.33 -8.41 13.87
CA SER A 167 -8.78 -9.19 12.71
C SER A 167 -9.66 -8.36 11.77
N SER A 168 -10.59 -7.59 12.33
CA SER A 168 -11.45 -6.68 11.56
C SER A 168 -10.67 -5.56 10.86
N THR A 169 -9.67 -4.98 11.52
CA THR A 169 -8.83 -3.94 10.95
C THR A 169 -8.05 -4.46 9.73
N PHE A 170 -7.41 -5.63 9.85
CA PHE A 170 -6.66 -6.22 8.74
C PHE A 170 -7.57 -6.66 7.58
N ALA A 171 -8.75 -7.20 7.88
CA ALA A 171 -9.74 -7.53 6.87
C ALA A 171 -10.20 -6.29 6.07
N ILE A 172 -10.46 -5.17 6.75
CA ILE A 172 -10.87 -3.92 6.09
C ILE A 172 -9.74 -3.36 5.22
N ILE A 173 -8.50 -3.35 5.70
CA ILE A 173 -7.35 -2.90 4.88
C ILE A 173 -7.24 -3.77 3.62
N SER A 174 -7.37 -5.09 3.75
CA SER A 174 -7.34 -6.02 2.63
C SER A 174 -8.42 -5.69 1.59
N VAL A 175 -9.66 -5.48 2.03
CA VAL A 175 -10.77 -5.11 1.14
C VAL A 175 -10.50 -3.78 0.43
N VAL A 176 -10.00 -2.76 1.16
CA VAL A 176 -9.67 -1.45 0.58
C VAL A 176 -8.58 -1.58 -0.49
N TYR A 177 -7.55 -2.40 -0.27
CA TYR A 177 -6.52 -2.70 -1.28
C TYR A 177 -7.09 -3.38 -2.53
N VAL A 178 -7.98 -4.36 -2.36
CA VAL A 178 -8.62 -5.05 -3.49
C VAL A 178 -9.52 -4.08 -4.28
N ILE A 179 -10.26 -3.20 -3.61
CA ILE A 179 -11.09 -2.19 -4.28
C ILE A 179 -10.21 -1.22 -5.09
N GLY A 180 -9.17 -0.67 -4.46
CA GLY A 180 -8.24 0.25 -5.14
C GLY A 180 -7.57 -0.40 -6.34
N TRP A 181 -7.15 -1.66 -6.21
CA TRP A 181 -6.63 -2.46 -7.30
C TRP A 181 -7.65 -2.66 -8.42
N ALA A 182 -8.87 -3.09 -8.11
CA ALA A 182 -9.90 -3.39 -9.11
C ALA A 182 -10.23 -2.14 -9.95
N VAL A 183 -10.36 -0.99 -9.28
CA VAL A 183 -10.58 0.30 -9.94
C VAL A 183 -9.39 0.68 -10.83
N PHE A 184 -8.15 0.47 -10.36
CA PHE A 184 -6.95 0.74 -11.17
C PHE A 184 -6.83 -0.21 -12.37
N MET A 185 -7.20 -1.48 -12.22
CA MET A 185 -7.19 -2.44 -13.32
C MET A 185 -8.20 -2.10 -14.41
N ALA A 186 -9.40 -1.66 -14.01
CA ALA A 186 -10.47 -1.30 -14.93
C ALA A 186 -10.19 0.00 -15.71
N TRP A 187 -9.61 1.03 -15.07
CA TRP A 187 -9.51 2.39 -15.65
C TRP A 187 -8.13 3.04 -15.54
N GLY A 188 -7.11 2.33 -15.08
CA GLY A 188 -5.72 2.81 -15.09
C GLY A 188 -5.13 2.77 -16.50
N SER A 189 -4.36 3.80 -16.86
CA SER A 189 -3.63 3.91 -18.13
C SER A 189 -2.25 4.53 -17.88
N GLY A 190 -1.23 4.02 -18.58
CA GLY A 190 0.13 4.56 -18.64
C GLY A 190 0.40 5.40 -19.89
N GLU A 191 -0.66 5.81 -20.61
CA GLU A 191 -0.55 6.68 -21.77
C GLU A 191 -0.70 8.16 -21.38
N GLU A 192 0.07 9.01 -22.05
CA GLU A 192 0.03 10.46 -21.90
C GLU A 192 -1.35 10.99 -22.30
N GLN A 193 -1.96 11.80 -21.44
CA GLN A 193 -3.33 12.26 -21.61
C GLN A 193 -3.39 13.58 -22.40
N GLU A 194 -4.49 13.81 -23.12
CA GLU A 194 -4.62 14.97 -24.05
C GLU A 194 -4.42 16.33 -23.39
N PHE A 195 -4.77 16.48 -22.11
CA PHE A 195 -4.58 17.73 -21.36
C PHE A 195 -3.11 18.07 -21.11
N ASP A 196 -2.16 17.14 -21.30
CA ASP A 196 -0.72 17.44 -21.24
C ASP A 196 -0.28 18.38 -22.37
N LYS A 197 -0.98 18.31 -23.52
CA LYS A 197 -0.72 19.12 -24.72
C LYS A 197 -1.32 20.53 -24.66
N MET A 198 -2.10 20.84 -23.61
CA MET A 198 -2.64 22.18 -23.32
C MET A 198 -1.64 23.01 -22.50
#